data_AF-H9FJY9-F1
#
_entry.id   AF-H9FJY9-F1
#
_cell.length_a   1.000
_cell.length_b   1.000
_cell.length_c   1.000
_cell.angle_alpha   90.00
_cell.angle_beta   90.00
_cell.angle_gamma   90.00
#
_symmetry.space_group_name_H-M   'P 1'
#
loop_
_entity.id
_entity.type
_entity.pdbx_description
1 polymer ?
#
loop_
_entity_poly.entity_id
_entity_poly.type
_entity_poly.pdbx_seq_one_letter_code
_entity_poly.pdbx_strand_id
1 'polypeptide(L)'
;DSDESDASALKCIYGKPAGSVFTTNAYAVVSHHNQNPEFYDEIKIELPIHLHQKHHLLFTFYHVSCEINTKGTTKKQDTVETPVGFAWVPLLKDG
;
A
#
# COMPACT_ATOMS: atom_id res chain seq x y z
N ASP A 1 -1.64 -13.19 -11.92
CA ASP A 1 -2.09 -14.05 -10.82
C ASP A 1 -1.02 -15.11 -10.52
N SER A 2 0.17 -14.64 -10.13
CA SER A 2 1.31 -15.47 -9.74
C SER A 2 2.19 -14.61 -8.82
N ASP A 3 2.98 -15.24 -7.95
CA ASP A 3 3.94 -14.57 -7.04
C ASP A 3 5.37 -14.57 -7.61
N GLU A 4 5.48 -14.65 -8.94
CA GLU A 4 6.77 -14.59 -9.63
C GLU A 4 7.41 -13.19 -9.50
N SER A 5 8.72 -13.09 -9.77
CA SER A 5 9.45 -11.81 -9.64
C SER A 5 8.84 -10.66 -10.44
N ASP A 6 8.13 -11.00 -11.52
CA ASP A 6 7.51 -10.05 -12.45
C ASP A 6 6.00 -9.89 -12.20
N ALA A 7 5.51 -10.41 -11.08
CA ALA A 7 4.13 -10.27 -10.67
C ALA A 7 3.76 -8.79 -10.48
N SER A 8 2.59 -8.41 -11.00
CA SER A 8 2.01 -7.09 -10.79
C SER A 8 0.79 -7.18 -9.90
N ALA A 9 0.60 -6.15 -9.07
CA ALA A 9 -0.57 -6.02 -8.22
C ALA A 9 -1.86 -5.92 -9.07
N LEU A 10 -2.90 -6.61 -8.62
CA LEU A 10 -4.19 -6.66 -9.30
C LEU A 10 -4.95 -5.33 -9.12
N LYS A 11 -5.63 -4.86 -10.17
CA LYS A 11 -6.55 -3.72 -10.10
C LYS A 11 -7.88 -4.16 -9.51
N CYS A 12 -7.91 -4.43 -8.21
CA CYS A 12 -9.07 -4.97 -7.50
C CYS A 12 -9.47 -4.18 -6.25
N ILE A 13 -8.73 -3.14 -5.88
CA ILE A 13 -9.05 -2.31 -4.72
C ILE A 13 -9.96 -1.18 -5.18
N TYR A 14 -11.09 -0.96 -4.50
CA TYR A 14 -11.99 0.15 -4.85
C TYR A 14 -11.31 1.49 -4.56
N GLY A 15 -11.23 2.33 -5.59
CA GLY A 15 -10.58 3.63 -5.55
C GLY A 15 -11.43 4.73 -4.90
N LYS A 16 -10.81 5.91 -4.69
CA LYS A 16 -11.50 7.11 -4.19
C LYS A 16 -12.48 7.67 -5.25
N PRO A 17 -13.54 8.37 -4.82
CA PRO A 17 -14.45 9.06 -5.73
C PRO A 17 -13.69 9.98 -6.71
N ALA A 18 -14.16 10.06 -7.95
CA ALA A 18 -13.54 10.79 -9.07
C ALA A 18 -12.22 10.21 -9.62
N GLY A 19 -11.73 9.08 -9.10
CA GLY A 19 -10.62 8.31 -9.67
C GLY A 19 -11.07 7.14 -10.54
N SER A 20 -10.09 6.30 -10.91
CA SER A 20 -10.39 4.96 -11.44
C SER A 20 -11.21 4.16 -10.43
N VAL A 21 -12.21 3.41 -10.90
CA VAL A 21 -13.05 2.54 -10.06
C VAL A 21 -12.17 1.57 -9.26
N PHE A 22 -11.13 1.02 -9.90
CA PHE A 22 -10.18 0.14 -9.27
C PHE A 22 -8.74 0.68 -9.31
N THR A 23 -8.01 0.43 -8.22
CA THR A 23 -6.58 0.70 -8.05
C THR A 23 -5.83 -0.59 -7.69
N THR A 24 -4.51 -0.55 -7.81
CA THR A 24 -3.62 -1.65 -7.44
C THR A 24 -3.11 -1.58 -6.00
N ASN A 25 -3.27 -0.42 -5.36
CA ASN A 25 -2.85 -0.16 -3.98
C ASN A 25 -3.81 0.83 -3.31
N ALA A 26 -3.70 0.90 -1.99
CA ALA A 26 -4.32 1.91 -1.14
C ALA A 26 -3.37 2.23 0.02
N TYR A 27 -3.50 3.43 0.57
CA TYR A 27 -2.65 3.93 1.64
C TYR A 27 -3.51 4.24 2.86
N ALA A 28 -3.02 3.84 4.03
CA ALA A 28 -3.57 4.26 5.30
C ALA A 28 -3.14 5.71 5.62
N VAL A 29 -3.84 6.34 6.56
CA VAL A 29 -3.45 7.66 7.07
C VAL A 29 -2.07 7.65 7.72
N VAL A 30 -1.28 8.72 7.55
CA VAL A 30 0.04 8.85 8.20
C VAL A 30 -0.12 9.48 9.58
N SER A 31 0.31 8.77 10.62
CA SER A 31 0.33 9.30 12.00
C SER A 31 1.68 9.94 12.31
N HIS A 32 1.69 11.26 12.52
CA HIS A 32 2.91 11.99 12.82
C HIS A 32 3.46 11.64 14.22
N HIS A 33 4.73 11.25 14.29
CA HIS A 33 5.48 11.01 15.53
C HIS A 33 4.88 9.92 16.44
N ASN A 34 4.25 8.89 15.84
CA ASN A 34 3.70 7.74 16.55
C ASN A 34 4.43 6.45 16.19
N GLN A 35 5.11 5.82 17.16
CA GLN A 35 5.82 4.54 16.97
C GLN A 35 4.89 3.32 16.94
N ASN A 36 3.64 3.46 17.42
CA ASN A 36 2.62 2.41 17.43
C ASN A 36 1.34 2.98 16.79
N PRO A 37 1.33 3.19 15.46
CA PRO A 37 0.15 3.69 14.77
C PRO A 37 -0.99 2.66 14.82
N GLU A 38 -2.18 3.14 15.11
CA GLU A 38 -3.42 2.36 15.00
C GLU A 38 -4.20 2.88 13.79
N PHE A 39 -4.60 1.96 12.90
CA PHE A 39 -5.36 2.29 11.70
C PHE A 39 -6.76 1.68 11.81
N TYR A 40 -7.76 2.47 11.45
CA TYR A 40 -9.17 2.07 11.42
C TYR A 40 -9.75 2.18 10.01
N ASP A 41 -8.88 2.34 9.00
CA ASP A 41 -9.27 2.48 7.61
C ASP A 41 -9.84 1.15 7.08
N GLU A 42 -11.00 1.22 6.43
CA GLU A 42 -11.61 0.08 5.75
C GLU A 42 -11.35 0.16 4.25
N ILE A 43 -10.78 -0.91 3.69
CA ILE A 43 -10.48 -1.01 2.26
C ILE A 43 -11.32 -2.13 1.67
N LYS A 44 -12.14 -1.79 0.66
CA LYS A 44 -12.94 -2.77 -0.08
C LYS A 44 -12.13 -3.32 -1.25
N ILE A 45 -12.13 -4.65 -1.39
CA ILE A 45 -11.42 -5.37 -2.46
C ILE A 45 -12.41 -6.28 -3.19
N GLU A 46 -12.43 -6.20 -4.51
CA GLU A 46 -13.16 -7.13 -5.38
C GLU A 46 -12.27 -8.33 -5.72
N LEU A 47 -12.47 -9.44 -5.02
CA LEU A 47 -11.67 -10.63 -5.29
C LEU A 47 -11.95 -11.20 -6.69
N PRO A 48 -10.92 -11.71 -7.39
CA PRO A 48 -11.13 -12.44 -8.64
C PRO A 48 -12.06 -13.63 -8.46
N ILE A 49 -12.84 -13.93 -9.50
CA ILE A 49 -13.78 -15.05 -9.54
C ILE A 49 -13.07 -16.39 -9.28
N HIS A 50 -11.83 -16.50 -9.75
CA HIS A 50 -10.95 -17.64 -9.52
C HIS A 50 -9.86 -17.23 -8.54
N LEU A 51 -10.04 -17.57 -7.27
CA LEU A 51 -9.05 -17.32 -6.23
C LEU A 51 -8.11 -18.52 -6.09
N HIS A 52 -6.81 -18.27 -6.08
CA HIS A 52 -5.75 -19.27 -5.94
C HIS A 52 -4.94 -19.08 -4.65
N GLN A 53 -4.22 -20.12 -4.22
CA GLN A 53 -3.40 -20.09 -3.00
C GLN A 53 -2.25 -19.07 -3.06
N LYS A 54 -1.87 -18.62 -4.25
CA LYS A 54 -0.86 -17.57 -4.46
C LYS A 54 -1.40 -16.17 -4.19
N HIS A 55 -2.71 -15.97 -4.24
CA HIS A 55 -3.28 -14.66 -3.95
C HIS A 55 -3.05 -14.27 -2.49
N HIS A 56 -2.43 -13.12 -2.29
CA HIS A 56 -2.17 -12.55 -0.98
C HIS A 56 -2.40 -11.03 -1.00
N LEU A 57 -2.65 -10.48 0.18
CA LEU A 57 -2.56 -9.05 0.42
C LEU A 57 -1.12 -8.73 0.82
N LEU A 58 -0.49 -7.78 0.14
CA LEU A 58 0.83 -7.26 0.49
C LEU A 58 0.68 -5.94 1.23
N PHE A 59 1.27 -5.87 2.41
CA PHE A 59 1.40 -4.66 3.22
C PHE A 59 2.84 -4.17 3.12
N THR A 60 3.01 -2.93 2.68
CA THR A 60 4.31 -2.25 2.69
C THR A 60 4.28 -1.14 3.73
N PHE A 61 5.27 -1.14 4.61
CA PHE A 61 5.42 -0.14 5.64
C PHE A 61 6.43 0.90 5.17
N TYR A 62 6.05 2.18 5.27
CA TYR A 62 6.89 3.30 4.88
C TYR A 62 7.17 4.18 6.10
N HIS A 63 8.40 4.67 6.18
CA HIS A 63 8.71 5.86 6.95
C HIS A 63 8.50 7.09 6.07
N VAL A 64 7.65 8.01 6.51
CA VAL A 64 7.30 9.24 5.78
C VAL A 64 7.97 10.42 6.47
N SER A 65 8.93 11.05 5.78
CA SER A 65 9.67 12.20 6.29
C SER A 65 8.93 13.50 5.97
N CYS A 66 8.62 14.32 6.98
CA CYS A 66 8.07 15.66 6.79
C CYS A 66 9.20 16.70 6.69
N GLU A 67 9.80 16.87 5.51
CA GLU A 67 10.76 17.97 5.31
C GLU A 67 10.02 19.31 5.15
N ILE A 68 9.95 20.09 6.21
CA ILE A 68 9.45 21.48 6.14
C ILE A 68 10.62 22.36 5.69
N ASN A 69 10.81 22.49 4.37
CA ASN A 69 11.83 23.36 3.77
C ASN A 69 11.55 24.83 4.10
N THR A 70 12.06 25.31 5.24
CA THR A 70 11.81 26.69 5.72
C THR A 70 12.81 27.70 5.14
N LYS A 71 13.81 27.30 4.34
CA LYS A 71 14.75 28.25 3.73
C LYS A 71 15.11 27.81 2.31
N GLY A 72 14.67 28.62 1.35
CA GLY A 72 14.80 28.38 -0.08
C GLY A 72 16.22 27.99 -0.48
N THR A 73 16.40 26.71 -0.81
CA THR A 73 17.45 26.26 -1.71
C THR A 73 16.91 25.07 -2.50
N THR A 74 17.01 25.18 -3.82
CA THR A 74 16.75 24.14 -4.82
C THR A 74 17.70 22.97 -4.55
N LYS A 75 17.23 21.95 -3.81
CA LYS A 75 17.93 20.67 -3.68
C LYS A 75 16.95 19.55 -3.94
N LYS A 76 17.49 18.51 -4.58
CA LYS A 76 16.83 17.37 -5.22
C LYS A 76 15.70 16.80 -4.35
N GLN A 77 14.63 16.35 -5.00
CA GLN A 77 13.59 15.51 -4.39
C GLN A 77 14.26 14.31 -3.71
N ASP A 78 14.58 14.43 -2.42
CA ASP A 78 14.84 13.27 -1.59
C ASP A 78 13.52 12.52 -1.43
N THR A 79 13.61 11.18 -1.41
CA THR A 79 12.43 10.31 -1.46
C THR A 79 11.65 10.48 -0.15
N VAL A 80 10.47 11.10 -0.24
CA VAL A 80 9.61 11.43 0.92
C VAL A 80 9.17 10.18 1.69
N GLU A 81 9.11 9.04 1.00
CA GLU A 81 8.69 7.74 1.53
C GLU A 81 9.82 6.73 1.37
N THR A 82 10.25 6.15 2.49
CA THR A 82 11.27 5.09 2.52
C THR A 82 10.63 3.79 3.00
N PRO A 83 10.64 2.71 2.19
CA PRO A 83 10.17 1.40 2.65
C PRO A 83 11.00 0.91 3.84
N VAL A 84 10.34 0.50 4.91
CA VAL A 84 10.99 -0.01 6.13
C VAL A 84 10.64 -1.46 6.44
N GLY A 85 9.63 -2.02 5.78
CA GLY A 85 9.25 -3.42 5.97
C GLY A 85 8.09 -3.85 5.10
N PHE A 86 7.85 -5.16 5.11
CA PHE A 86 6.78 -5.81 4.35
C PHE A 86 6.14 -6.89 5.21
N ALA A 87 4.83 -7.09 5.03
CA ALA A 87 4.10 -8.24 5.54
C ALA A 87 3.08 -8.69 4.49
N TRP A 88 2.63 -9.93 4.55
CA TRP A 88 1.59 -10.41 3.64
C TRP A 88 0.63 -11.36 4.34
N VAL A 89 -0.58 -11.44 3.81
CA VAL A 89 -1.64 -12.33 4.29
C VAL A 89 -2.24 -13.09 3.10
N PRO A 90 -2.17 -14.43 3.07
CA PRO A 90 -2.79 -15.21 2.01
C PRO A 90 -4.32 -15.07 2.07
N LEU A 91 -4.97 -14.96 0.91
CA LEU A 91 -6.42 -14.81 0.80
C LEU A 91 -7.17 -16.14 0.92
N LEU A 92 -6.47 -17.26 0.72
CA LEU A 92 -6.94 -18.62 0.97
C LEU A 92 -6.03 -19.26 2.01
N LYS A 93 -6.62 -19.80 3.08
CA LYS A 93 -5.91 -20.59 4.09
C LYS A 93 -6.52 -21.99 4.09
N ASP A 94 -5.73 -22.97 3.66
CA ASP A 94 -6.07 -24.40 3.56
C ASP A 94 -7.38 -24.67 2.78
N GLY A 95 -7.25 -25.20 1.56
CA GLY A 95 -8.39 -25.51 0.68
C GLY A 95 -9.35 -26.54 1.26
#